data_AF-A0AAE1W1Z1-F1
#
_entry.id   AF-A0AAE1W1Z1-F1
#
_cell.length_a   1.000
_cell.length_b   1.000
_cell.length_c   1.000
_cell.angle_alpha   90.00
_cell.angle_beta   90.00
_cell.angle_gamma   90.00
#
_symmetry.space_group_name_H-M   'P 1'
#
loop_
_entity.id
_entity.type
_entity.pdbx_description
1 polymer ?
#
loop_
_entity_poly.entity_id
_entity_poly.type
_entity_poly.pdbx_seq_one_letter_code
_entity_poly.pdbx_strand_id
1 'polypeptide(L)'
;MQVDSRALRKVKEEFGVKRFGVWGFRNVRKVYNWNGVILEVDVAKFEFGEMYELECETSEPERVKKMIEEFFTENGIEYSYSVMFKFAVFRAGKLPLS
;
A
#
# COMPACT_ATOMS: atom_id res chain seq x y z
N MET A 1 25.69 -2.12 -20.60
CA MET A 1 25.43 -2.83 -19.33
C MET A 1 24.20 -3.71 -19.53
N GLN A 2 24.39 -5.02 -19.55
CA GLN A 2 23.26 -5.96 -19.55
C GLN A 2 22.59 -5.86 -18.18
N VAL A 3 21.31 -5.51 -18.14
CA VAL A 3 20.57 -5.44 -16.88
C VAL A 3 20.19 -6.86 -16.50
N ASP A 4 20.80 -7.38 -15.43
CA ASP A 4 20.49 -8.69 -14.85
C ASP A 4 19.22 -8.62 -13.99
N SER A 5 18.15 -8.13 -14.59
CA SER A 5 16.81 -8.07 -14.00
C SER A 5 15.79 -8.06 -15.12
N ARG A 6 14.94 -9.09 -15.13
CA ARG A 6 13.83 -9.20 -16.08
C ARG A 6 12.89 -7.99 -16.00
N ALA A 7 12.59 -7.53 -14.78
CA ALA A 7 11.69 -6.40 -14.57
C ALA A 7 12.26 -5.10 -15.14
N LEU A 8 13.52 -4.77 -14.81
CA LEU A 8 14.15 -3.54 -15.31
C LEU A 8 14.37 -3.58 -16.84
N ARG A 9 14.65 -4.76 -17.40
CA ARG A 9 14.75 -4.94 -18.85
C ARG A 9 13.42 -4.65 -19.54
N LYS A 10 12.33 -5.26 -19.04
CA LYS A 10 10.98 -5.05 -19.55
C LYS A 10 10.60 -3.56 -19.54
N VAL A 11 10.87 -2.85 -18.44
CA VAL A 11 10.59 -1.40 -18.35
C VAL A 11 11.39 -0.58 -19.38
N LYS A 12 12.67 -0.90 -19.60
CA LYS A 12 13.49 -0.21 -20.60
C LYS A 12 13.01 -0.46 -22.02
N GLU A 13 12.69 -1.70 -22.35
CA GLU A 13 12.29 -2.13 -23.69
C GLU A 13 10.88 -1.65 -24.05
N GLU A 14 9.92 -1.76 -23.13
CA GLU A 14 8.52 -1.39 -23.38
C GLU A 14 8.31 0.13 -23.35
N PHE A 15 8.99 0.85 -22.45
CA PHE A 15 8.71 2.27 -22.21
C PHE A 15 9.87 3.21 -22.59
N GLY A 16 10.97 2.68 -23.15
CA GLY A 16 12.11 3.49 -23.61
C GLY A 16 12.85 4.27 -22.51
N VAL A 17 12.74 3.82 -21.25
CA VAL A 17 13.27 4.53 -20.09
C VAL A 17 14.80 4.58 -20.11
N LYS A 18 15.36 5.80 -20.11
CA LYS A 18 16.82 6.03 -20.14
C LYS A 18 17.45 6.15 -18.74
N ARG A 19 16.66 6.54 -17.73
CA ARG A 19 17.11 6.79 -16.35
C ARG A 19 16.01 6.39 -15.37
N PHE A 20 16.41 5.91 -14.20
CA PHE A 20 15.51 5.60 -13.09
C PHE A 20 15.69 6.61 -11.97
N GLY A 21 14.58 7.03 -11.35
CA GLY A 21 14.62 7.80 -10.11
C GLY A 21 14.65 6.85 -8.92
N VAL A 22 15.36 7.25 -7.86
CA VAL A 22 15.39 6.53 -6.58
C VAL A 22 14.80 7.47 -5.54
N TRP A 23 13.65 7.09 -5.00
CA TRP A 23 12.95 7.79 -3.94
C TRP A 23 12.38 6.76 -2.98
N GLY A 24 12.02 7.17 -1.76
CA GLY A 24 11.44 6.25 -0.81
C GLY A 24 10.90 6.92 0.42
N PHE A 25 10.14 6.13 1.16
CA PHE A 25 9.62 6.39 2.49
C PHE A 25 9.70 5.07 3.27
N ARG A 26 9.67 5.12 4.60
CA ARG A 26 9.71 3.90 5.41
C ARG A 26 8.29 3.36 5.56
N ASN A 27 8.10 2.06 5.32
CA ASN A 27 6.86 1.35 5.66
C ASN A 27 7.16 0.28 6.72
N VAL A 28 6.43 0.29 7.83
CA VAL A 28 6.46 -0.80 8.82
C VAL A 28 5.21 -1.63 8.62
N ARG A 29 5.38 -2.88 8.21
CA ARG A 29 4.28 -3.83 7.96
C ARG A 29 4.21 -4.86 9.07
N LYS A 30 3.03 -5.05 9.66
CA LYS A 30 2.72 -6.20 10.51
C LYS A 30 1.74 -7.11 9.78
N VAL A 31 2.06 -8.40 9.72
CA VAL A 31 1.28 -9.39 8.99
C VAL A 31 0.58 -10.31 9.98
N TYR A 32 -0.72 -10.53 9.79
CA TYR A 32 -1.55 -11.37 10.64
C TYR A 32 -2.33 -12.38 9.82
N ASN A 33 -2.37 -13.63 10.28
CA ASN A 33 -3.38 -14.58 9.82
C ASN A 33 -4.62 -14.39 10.69
N TRP A 34 -5.73 -13.98 10.07
CA TRP A 34 -6.97 -13.65 10.75
C TRP A 34 -8.15 -14.10 9.90
N ASN A 35 -9.07 -14.88 10.50
CA ASN A 35 -10.29 -15.36 9.83
C ASN A 35 -10.05 -15.98 8.43
N GLY A 36 -8.94 -16.70 8.28
CA GLY A 36 -8.58 -17.38 7.03
C GLY A 36 -8.01 -16.48 5.94
N VAL A 37 -7.72 -15.20 6.23
CA VAL A 37 -7.04 -14.26 5.33
C VAL A 37 -5.76 -13.72 5.94
N ILE A 38 -4.91 -13.11 5.11
CA ILE A 38 -3.69 -12.45 5.55
C ILE A 38 -3.94 -10.94 5.54
N LEU A 39 -3.93 -10.33 6.73
CA LEU A 39 -4.01 -8.89 6.89
C LEU A 39 -2.60 -8.30 6.97
N GLU A 40 -2.39 -7.21 6.24
CA GLU A 40 -1.19 -6.40 6.30
C GLU A 40 -1.56 -5.04 6.92
N VAL A 41 -1.10 -4.80 8.15
CA VAL A 41 -1.28 -3.52 8.83
C VAL A 41 -0.02 -2.70 8.66
N ASP A 42 -0.15 -1.59 7.93
CA ASP A 42 0.95 -0.74 7.52
C ASP A 42 0.99 0.57 8.28
N VAL A 43 2.22 0.99 8.62
CA VAL A 43 2.55 2.36 9.02
C VAL A 43 3.53 2.93 8.01
N ALA A 44 3.02 3.74 7.10
CA ALA A 44 3.83 4.49 6.14
C ALA A 44 4.29 5.80 6.80
N LYS A 45 5.61 5.95 6.96
CA LYS A 45 6.26 7.09 7.60
C LYS A 45 6.87 7.99 6.53
N PHE A 46 6.25 9.14 6.33
CA PHE A 46 6.72 10.20 5.46
C PHE A 46 7.36 11.33 6.30
N GLU A 47 8.07 12.25 5.65
CA GLU A 47 8.61 13.44 6.33
C GLU A 47 7.49 14.38 6.84
N PHE A 48 6.32 14.33 6.20
CA PHE A 48 5.16 15.18 6.48
C PHE A 48 4.08 14.48 7.34
N GLY A 49 4.38 13.30 7.89
CA GLY A 49 3.46 12.58 8.78
C GLY A 49 3.42 11.07 8.56
N GLU A 50 2.58 10.40 9.34
CA GLU A 50 2.35 8.96 9.26
C GLU A 50 0.97 8.68 8.69
N MET A 51 0.86 7.61 7.91
CA MET A 51 -0.39 7.10 7.38
C MET A 51 -0.53 5.62 7.75
N TYR A 52 -1.75 5.24 8.11
CA TYR A 52 -2.09 3.91 8.61
C TYR A 52 -3.04 3.25 7.62
N GLU A 53 -2.72 2.04 7.18
CA GLU A 53 -3.56 1.30 6.24
C GLU A 53 -3.67 -0.16 6.67
N LEU A 54 -4.83 -0.77 6.38
CA LEU A 54 -5.01 -2.21 6.45
C LEU A 54 -5.27 -2.70 5.02
N GLU A 55 -4.39 -3.56 4.53
CA GLU A 55 -4.46 -4.19 3.22
C GLU A 55 -4.73 -5.70 3.38
N CYS A 56 -5.44 -6.28 2.42
CA CYS A 56 -5.65 -7.72 2.34
C CYS A 56 -5.70 -8.14 0.88
N GLU A 57 -4.73 -8.92 0.44
CA GLU A 57 -4.77 -9.55 -0.89
C GLU A 57 -5.71 -10.77 -0.84
N THR A 58 -6.69 -10.81 -1.74
CA THR A 58 -7.71 -11.86 -1.76
C THR A 58 -8.38 -11.96 -3.13
N SER A 59 -8.86 -13.16 -3.46
CA SER A 59 -9.73 -13.40 -4.62
C SER A 59 -11.19 -12.99 -4.37
N GLU A 60 -11.57 -12.69 -3.13
CA GLU A 60 -12.94 -12.36 -2.72
C GLU A 60 -13.03 -10.98 -2.03
N PRO A 61 -12.69 -9.88 -2.74
CA PRO A 61 -12.50 -8.56 -2.14
C PRO A 61 -13.75 -8.04 -1.41
N GLU A 62 -14.94 -8.14 -2.00
CA GLU A 62 -16.16 -7.62 -1.38
C GLU A 62 -16.53 -8.38 -0.08
N ARG A 63 -16.32 -9.70 -0.05
CA ARG A 63 -16.59 -10.51 1.14
C ARG A 63 -15.63 -10.15 2.28
N VAL A 64 -14.34 -10.09 1.98
CA VAL A 64 -13.30 -9.81 2.98
C VAL A 64 -13.39 -8.37 3.47
N LYS A 65 -13.67 -7.42 2.56
CA LYS A 65 -13.91 -6.03 2.89
C LYS A 65 -15.05 -5.89 3.90
N LYS A 66 -16.22 -6.47 3.62
CA LYS A 66 -17.36 -6.44 4.54
C LYS A 66 -17.02 -7.01 5.92
N MET A 67 -16.30 -8.14 5.97
CA MET A 67 -15.85 -8.76 7.22
C MET A 67 -14.92 -7.84 8.04
N ILE A 68 -14.05 -7.08 7.38
CA ILE A 68 -13.17 -6.10 8.05
C ILE A 68 -13.97 -4.90 8.56
N GLU A 69 -14.93 -4.39 7.77
CA GLU A 69 -15.79 -3.26 8.15
C GLU A 69 -16.67 -3.58 9.35
N GLU A 70 -17.24 -4.79 9.39
CA GLU A 70 -17.99 -5.31 10.54
C GLU A 70 -17.08 -5.35 11.78
N PHE A 71 -15.88 -5.91 11.65
CA PHE A 71 -14.91 -5.95 12.74
C PHE A 71 -14.54 -4.55 13.25
N PHE A 72 -14.29 -3.59 12.37
CA PHE A 72 -14.00 -2.21 12.76
C PHE A 72 -15.19 -1.56 13.48
N THR A 73 -16.40 -1.74 12.96
CA THR A 73 -17.63 -1.18 13.53
C THR A 73 -17.90 -1.73 14.93
N GLU A 74 -17.80 -3.04 15.10
CA GLU A 74 -18.01 -3.72 16.39
C GLU A 74 -17.00 -3.30 17.46
N ASN A 75 -15.78 -2.93 17.06
CA ASN A 75 -14.70 -2.52 17.96
C ASN A 75 -14.54 -1.00 18.07
N GLY A 76 -15.42 -0.21 17.44
CA GLY A 76 -15.33 1.26 17.46
C GLY A 76 -14.05 1.80 16.82
N ILE A 77 -13.50 1.11 15.82
CA ILE A 77 -12.31 1.54 15.08
C ILE A 77 -12.76 2.43 13.93
N GLU A 78 -12.34 3.70 13.95
CA GLU A 78 -12.59 4.62 12.84
C GLU A 78 -11.78 4.22 11.61
N TYR A 79 -12.42 4.26 10.44
CA TYR A 79 -11.79 3.96 9.17
C TYR A 79 -12.43 4.76 8.03
N SER A 80 -11.70 4.85 6.93
CA SER A 80 -12.20 5.31 5.64
C SER A 80 -11.56 4.49 4.53
N TYR A 81 -12.08 4.58 3.31
CA TYR A 81 -11.46 3.93 2.18
C TYR A 81 -10.22 4.68 1.72
N SER A 82 -9.11 3.97 1.50
CA SER A 82 -7.92 4.54 0.87
C SER A 82 -8.27 5.08 -0.52
N VAL A 83 -8.13 6.40 -0.69
CA VAL A 83 -8.37 7.08 -1.99
C VAL A 83 -7.10 7.25 -2.82
N MET A 84 -5.93 7.02 -2.22
CA MET A 84 -4.62 7.18 -2.86
C MET A 84 -3.66 6.10 -2.38
N PHE A 85 -2.85 5.56 -3.29
CA PHE A 85 -1.75 4.66 -2.92
C PHE A 85 -0.63 5.42 -2.20
N LYS A 86 0.11 4.73 -1.32
CA LYS A 86 1.26 5.29 -0.56
C LYS A 86 2.24 6.09 -1.41
N PHE A 87 2.56 5.63 -2.62
CA PHE A 87 3.47 6.35 -3.52
C PHE A 87 2.87 7.67 -4.05
N ALA A 88 1.55 7.71 -4.30
CA ALA A 88 0.88 8.93 -4.71
C ALA A 88 0.85 9.95 -3.56
N VAL A 89 0.61 9.50 -2.33
CA VAL A 89 0.70 10.33 -1.11
C VAL A 89 2.12 10.88 -0.93
N PHE A 90 3.15 10.02 -1.02
CA PHE A 90 4.55 10.43 -0.98
C PHE A 90 4.86 11.53 -2.01
N ARG A 91 4.41 11.35 -3.26
CA ARG A 91 4.63 12.32 -4.34
C ARG A 91 3.86 13.63 -4.15
N ALA A 92 2.71 13.60 -3.48
CA ALA A 92 1.92 14.78 -3.17
C ALA A 92 2.54 15.65 -2.06
N GLY A 93 3.43 15.08 -1.23
CA GLY A 93 4.11 15.82 -0.17
C GLY A 93 3.22 16.24 0.99
N LYS A 94 2.03 15.62 1.13
CA LYS A 94 1.05 15.90 2.18
C LYS A 94 0.15 14.69 2.42
N LEU A 95 -0.40 14.59 3.63
CA LEU A 95 -1.38 13.56 3.96
C LEU A 95 -2.70 13.80 3.19
N PRO A 96 -3.42 12.74 2.81
CA PRO A 96 -4.77 12.87 2.26
C PRO A 96 -5.70 13.51 3.31
N LEU A 97 -6.64 14.33 2.84
CA LEU A 97 -7.69 14.87 3.70
C LEU A 97 -8.63 13.70 4.04
N SER A 98 -8.79 13.44 5.34
CA SER A 98 -9.77 12.49 5.89
C SER A 98 -11.18 13.04 5.83
#